data_AF-A0A6A4RYI3-F1
#
_entry.id   AF-A0A6A4RYI3-F1
#
_cell.length_a   1.000
_cell.length_b   1.000
_cell.length_c   1.000
_cell.angle_alpha   90.00
_cell.angle_beta   90.00
_cell.angle_gamma   90.00
#
_symmetry.space_group_name_H-M   'P 1'
#
loop_
_entity.id
_entity.type
_entity.pdbx_description
1 polymer ?
#
loop_
_entity_poly.entity_id
_entity_poly.type
_entity_poly.pdbx_seq_one_letter_code
_entity_poly.pdbx_strand_id
1 'polypeptide(L)'
;MLALQAERVMTLGEWEERWHDDRIGFHQPDVHKLLENNIEKVLAGRAEVSFFFPLCGKAVDMKWLADMGHSVVGVEISEKAIKQFFEESNLTYSEEPVAAIPGAKVYKSSEKNITLYQCDLYNFSSSIHGPPFLVPDEQVHSLFGSSCNIELLQSVDALTDRYRGWGLDSLTENVHLVTLKA
;
A
#
# COMPACT_ATOMS: atom_id res chain seq x y z
N MET A 1 6.55 -17.01 17.97
CA MET A 1 5.77 -15.81 18.38
C MET A 1 4.59 -15.46 17.46
N LEU A 2 4.41 -16.13 16.31
CA LEU A 2 3.26 -15.91 15.40
C LEU A 2 1.86 -16.14 16.03
N ALA A 3 1.78 -16.93 17.10
CA ALA A 3 0.50 -17.37 17.66
C ALA A 3 -0.36 -16.26 18.31
N LEU A 4 0.23 -15.15 18.76
CA LEU A 4 -0.50 -14.14 19.54
C LEU A 4 -1.45 -13.25 18.71
N GLN A 5 -1.28 -13.21 17.38
CA GLN A 5 -2.10 -12.38 16.48
C GLN A 5 -2.79 -13.19 15.38
N ALA A 6 -2.59 -14.51 15.33
CA ALA A 6 -3.06 -15.37 14.24
C ALA A 6 -4.59 -15.36 14.08
N GLU A 7 -5.34 -15.12 15.15
CA GLU A 7 -6.82 -15.08 15.14
C GLU A 7 -7.40 -13.66 15.07
N ARG A 8 -6.55 -12.63 15.02
CA ARG A 8 -7.03 -11.25 14.98
C ARG A 8 -7.53 -10.93 13.58
N VAL A 9 -8.81 -10.63 13.47
CA VAL A 9 -9.47 -10.25 12.20
C VAL A 9 -9.96 -8.82 12.33
N MET A 10 -9.73 -8.00 11.30
CA MET A 10 -10.45 -6.74 11.12
C MET A 10 -11.32 -6.83 9.88
N THR A 11 -12.56 -6.42 10.01
CA THR A 11 -13.57 -6.36 8.97
C THR A 11 -13.37 -5.14 8.08
N LEU A 12 -13.96 -5.16 6.87
CA LEU A 12 -13.95 -4.01 5.96
C LEU A 12 -14.60 -2.78 6.60
N GLY A 13 -15.72 -2.96 7.30
CA GLY A 13 -16.43 -1.86 7.97
C GLY A 13 -15.62 -1.18 9.08
N GLU A 14 -14.79 -1.94 9.81
CA GLU A 14 -13.88 -1.35 10.81
C GLU A 14 -12.81 -0.47 10.16
N TRP A 15 -12.35 -0.80 8.95
CA TRP A 15 -11.42 0.05 8.20
C TRP A 15 -12.08 1.33 7.68
N GLU A 16 -13.30 1.22 7.17
CA GLU A 16 -14.09 2.38 6.74
C GLU A 16 -14.38 3.33 7.93
N GLU A 17 -14.73 2.78 9.10
CA GLU A 17 -14.96 3.56 10.32
C GLU A 17 -13.70 4.31 10.77
N ARG A 18 -12.52 3.68 10.68
CA ARG A 18 -11.26 4.38 11.00
C ARG A 18 -11.02 5.59 10.09
N TRP A 19 -11.31 5.46 8.81
CA TRP A 19 -11.24 6.59 7.89
C TRP A 19 -12.29 7.64 8.20
N HIS A 20 -13.53 7.22 8.49
CA HIS A 20 -14.60 8.12 8.88
C HIS A 20 -14.20 8.98 10.10
N ASP A 21 -13.63 8.36 11.13
CA ASP A 21 -13.24 9.01 12.39
C ASP A 21 -11.85 9.68 12.35
N ASP A 22 -11.22 9.75 11.18
CA ASP A 22 -9.85 10.26 10.99
C ASP A 22 -8.81 9.56 11.90
N ARG A 23 -9.06 8.30 12.26
CA ARG A 23 -8.13 7.40 12.97
C ARG A 23 -7.09 6.81 12.01
N ILE A 24 -6.46 7.69 11.22
CA ILE A 24 -5.58 7.37 10.09
C ILE A 24 -4.10 7.51 10.45
N GLY A 25 -3.72 7.11 11.67
CA GLY A 25 -2.35 7.25 12.13
C GLY A 25 -1.34 6.66 11.14
N PHE A 26 -1.66 5.55 10.47
CA PHE A 26 -0.78 4.93 9.47
C PHE A 26 -0.40 5.82 8.28
N HIS A 27 -1.12 6.91 8.00
CA HIS A 27 -0.78 7.83 6.91
C HIS A 27 0.50 8.63 7.21
N GLN A 28 1.41 8.68 6.23
CA GLN A 28 2.56 9.58 6.21
C GLN A 28 2.30 10.71 5.21
N PRO A 29 2.52 11.98 5.58
CA PRO A 29 2.21 13.12 4.71
C PRO A 29 3.25 13.35 3.60
N ASP A 30 4.44 12.75 3.74
CA ASP A 30 5.55 12.85 2.79
C ASP A 30 5.80 11.50 2.10
N VAL A 31 6.47 11.53 0.95
CA VAL A 31 6.88 10.32 0.23
C VAL A 31 7.71 9.43 1.14
N HIS A 32 7.47 8.12 1.08
CA HIS A 32 8.16 7.18 1.93
C HIS A 32 9.66 7.18 1.63
N LYS A 33 10.48 7.59 2.61
CA LYS A 33 11.93 7.75 2.41
C LYS A 33 12.62 6.49 1.92
N LEU A 34 12.15 5.32 2.36
CA LEU A 34 12.74 4.05 1.91
C LEU A 34 12.35 3.72 0.46
N LEU A 35 11.19 4.18 -0.02
CA LEU A 35 10.86 4.07 -1.45
C LEU A 35 11.73 5.03 -2.26
N GLU A 36 11.84 6.28 -1.82
CA GLU A 36 12.68 7.30 -2.47
C GLU A 36 14.14 6.84 -2.60
N ASN A 37 14.73 6.33 -1.52
CA ASN A 37 16.13 5.85 -1.52
C ASN A 37 16.37 4.64 -2.42
N ASN A 38 15.33 3.84 -2.70
CA ASN A 38 15.47 2.57 -3.41
C ASN A 38 14.81 2.55 -4.80
N ILE A 39 14.23 3.68 -5.25
CA ILE A 39 13.47 3.73 -6.50
C ILE A 39 14.30 3.31 -7.71
N GLU A 40 15.58 3.69 -7.76
CA GLU A 40 16.49 3.31 -8.84
C GLU A 40 16.67 1.80 -8.96
N LYS A 41 16.76 1.10 -7.82
CA LYS A 41 16.83 -0.37 -7.79
C LYS A 41 15.52 -1.01 -8.28
N VAL A 42 14.39 -0.42 -7.91
CA VAL A 42 13.05 -0.91 -8.33
C VAL A 42 12.84 -0.71 -9.83
N LEU A 43 13.25 0.44 -10.36
CA LEU A 43 13.14 0.74 -11.79
C LEU A 43 14.11 -0.11 -12.61
N ALA A 44 15.33 -0.35 -12.11
CA ALA A 44 16.35 -1.11 -12.82
C ALA A 44 16.57 -0.60 -14.26
N GLY A 45 16.56 0.73 -14.44
CA GLY A 45 16.70 1.40 -15.73
C GLY A 45 15.45 1.39 -16.62
N ARG A 46 14.32 0.84 -16.16
CA ARG A 46 13.04 0.87 -16.90
C ARG A 46 12.36 2.22 -16.74
N ALA A 47 11.83 2.73 -17.85
CA ALA A 47 10.90 3.86 -17.86
C ALA A 47 9.45 3.36 -17.89
N GLU A 48 8.49 4.22 -17.54
CA GLU A 48 7.04 3.97 -17.71
C GLU A 48 6.53 2.68 -17.05
N VAL A 49 7.16 2.29 -15.94
CA VAL A 49 6.76 1.12 -15.13
C VAL A 49 5.34 1.29 -14.59
N SER A 50 4.61 0.17 -14.46
CA SER A 50 3.32 0.11 -13.78
C SER A 50 3.51 -0.33 -12.33
N PHE A 51 3.06 0.50 -11.39
CA PHE A 51 3.09 0.24 -9.95
C PHE A 51 1.71 -0.14 -9.44
N PHE A 52 1.66 -1.16 -8.59
CA PHE A 52 0.45 -1.59 -7.91
C PHE A 52 0.55 -1.29 -6.41
N PHE A 53 -0.43 -0.59 -5.86
CA PHE A 53 -0.53 -0.25 -4.44
C PHE A 53 -1.73 -0.98 -3.81
N PRO A 54 -1.50 -2.14 -3.17
CA PRO A 54 -2.54 -2.80 -2.40
C PRO A 54 -2.82 -2.01 -1.11
N LEU A 55 -4.10 -1.79 -0.79
CA LEU A 55 -4.55 -1.04 0.40
C LEU A 55 -3.96 0.36 0.44
N CYS A 56 -4.09 1.08 -0.68
CA CYS A 56 -3.32 2.28 -0.95
C CYS A 56 -3.66 3.47 -0.05
N GLY A 57 -4.83 3.47 0.61
CA GLY A 57 -5.32 4.62 1.35
C GLY A 57 -5.23 5.89 0.52
N LYS A 58 -4.47 6.87 1.04
CA LYS A 58 -4.11 8.11 0.33
C LYS A 58 -2.59 8.30 0.17
N ALA A 59 -1.85 7.22 -0.06
CA ALA A 59 -0.40 7.26 -0.17
C ALA A 59 0.08 8.32 -1.19
N VAL A 60 0.86 9.30 -0.72
CA VAL A 60 1.38 10.39 -1.55
C VAL A 60 2.40 9.90 -2.58
N ASP A 61 3.01 8.73 -2.31
CA ASP A 61 3.92 7.99 -3.19
C ASP A 61 3.30 7.73 -4.57
N MET A 62 1.98 7.51 -4.64
CA MET A 62 1.27 7.27 -5.90
C MET A 62 1.37 8.48 -6.83
N LYS A 63 1.18 9.68 -6.29
CA LYS A 63 1.30 10.93 -7.06
C LYS A 63 2.75 11.16 -7.48
N TRP A 64 3.70 10.93 -6.58
CA TRP A 64 5.13 11.08 -6.85
C TRP A 64 5.61 10.17 -7.99
N LEU A 65 5.22 8.89 -7.99
CA LEU A 65 5.52 7.96 -9.09
C LEU A 65 4.89 8.40 -10.42
N ALA A 66 3.64 8.85 -10.39
CA ALA A 66 2.96 9.33 -11.58
C ALA A 66 3.58 10.65 -12.12
N ASP A 67 4.12 11.49 -11.25
CA ASP A 67 4.87 12.68 -11.65
C ASP A 67 6.19 12.33 -12.36
N MET A 68 6.79 11.17 -12.06
CA MET A 68 7.93 10.61 -12.78
C MET A 68 7.57 9.92 -14.11
N GLY A 69 6.28 9.91 -14.50
CA GLY A 69 5.82 9.32 -15.75
C GLY A 69 5.45 7.84 -15.65
N HIS A 70 5.41 7.27 -14.45
CA HIS A 70 4.96 5.90 -14.22
C HIS A 70 3.43 5.80 -14.18
N SER A 71 2.92 4.58 -14.39
CA SER A 71 1.49 4.29 -14.23
C SER A 71 1.23 3.71 -12.84
N VAL A 72 0.13 4.09 -12.21
CA VAL A 72 -0.23 3.66 -10.85
C VAL A 72 -1.64 3.08 -10.85
N VAL A 73 -1.76 1.89 -10.26
CA VAL A 73 -3.03 1.25 -9.94
C VAL A 73 -3.07 1.01 -8.43
N GLY A 74 -4.10 1.53 -7.76
CA GLY A 74 -4.32 1.33 -6.33
C GLY A 74 -5.63 0.63 -6.05
N VAL A 75 -5.70 -0.12 -4.94
CA VAL A 75 -6.95 -0.69 -4.42
C VAL A 75 -7.11 -0.24 -2.98
N GLU A 76 -8.28 0.30 -2.66
CA GLU A 76 -8.62 0.78 -1.32
C GLU A 76 -10.11 0.53 -1.05
N ILE A 77 -10.48 0.23 0.19
CA ILE A 77 -11.89 0.01 0.54
C ILE A 77 -12.61 1.34 0.81
N SER A 78 -11.92 2.29 1.43
CA SER A 78 -12.45 3.57 1.87
C SER A 78 -12.58 4.56 0.71
N GLU A 79 -13.83 4.83 0.31
CA GLU A 79 -14.14 5.91 -0.64
C GLU A 79 -13.64 7.28 -0.13
N LYS A 80 -13.70 7.52 1.19
CA LYS A 80 -13.18 8.76 1.81
C LYS A 80 -11.69 8.92 1.55
N ALA A 81 -10.90 7.85 1.69
CA ALA A 81 -9.45 7.87 1.47
C ALA A 81 -9.11 8.22 0.02
N ILE A 82 -9.78 7.59 -0.93
CA ILE A 82 -9.58 7.82 -2.37
C ILE A 82 -9.91 9.27 -2.73
N LYS A 83 -11.04 9.80 -2.24
CA LYS A 83 -11.43 11.20 -2.50
C LYS A 83 -10.43 12.18 -1.89
N GLN A 84 -10.01 11.94 -0.64
CA GLN A 84 -8.97 12.76 0.00
C GLN A 84 -7.65 12.71 -0.77
N PHE A 85 -7.25 11.56 -1.31
CA PHE A 85 -6.05 11.46 -2.14
C PHE A 85 -6.09 12.41 -3.33
N PHE A 86 -7.18 12.42 -4.10
CA PHE A 86 -7.31 13.29 -5.27
C PHE A 86 -7.39 14.77 -4.87
N GLU A 87 -8.13 15.10 -3.82
CA GLU A 87 -8.24 16.46 -3.29
C GLU A 87 -6.87 16.98 -2.83
N GLU A 88 -6.17 16.24 -1.98
CA GLU A 88 -4.85 16.63 -1.43
C GLU A 88 -3.76 16.64 -2.52
N SER A 89 -3.87 15.78 -3.54
CA SER A 89 -2.96 15.75 -4.69
C SER A 89 -3.26 16.81 -5.74
N ASN A 90 -4.32 17.61 -5.57
CA ASN A 90 -4.82 18.58 -6.55
C ASN A 90 -5.05 17.96 -7.95
N LEU A 91 -5.67 16.78 -7.98
CA LEU A 91 -6.01 16.05 -9.20
C LEU A 91 -7.51 15.96 -9.39
N THR A 92 -7.98 16.17 -10.61
CA THR A 92 -9.36 15.89 -10.98
C THR A 92 -9.52 14.42 -11.37
N TYR A 93 -10.69 13.85 -11.12
CA TYR A 93 -10.97 12.45 -11.43
C TYR A 93 -12.38 12.25 -11.99
N SER A 94 -12.55 11.18 -12.76
CA SER A 94 -13.85 10.59 -13.05
C SER A 94 -14.13 9.41 -12.13
N GLU A 95 -15.41 9.17 -11.83
CA GLU A 95 -15.90 8.03 -11.05
C GLU A 95 -16.82 7.19 -11.94
N GLU A 96 -16.56 5.88 -12.01
CA GLU A 96 -17.36 4.93 -12.79
C GLU A 96 -17.58 3.63 -11.99
N PRO A 97 -18.74 2.96 -12.13
CA PRO A 97 -18.91 1.63 -11.54
C PRO A 97 -18.04 0.59 -12.26
N VAL A 98 -17.55 -0.41 -11.53
CA VAL A 98 -16.78 -1.51 -12.09
C VAL A 98 -17.71 -2.66 -12.45
N ALA A 99 -17.96 -2.87 -13.74
CA ALA A 99 -18.91 -3.89 -14.22
C ALA A 99 -18.63 -5.31 -13.71
N ALA A 100 -17.35 -5.64 -13.46
CA ALA A 100 -16.93 -6.96 -13.00
C ALA A 100 -17.10 -7.19 -11.49
N ILE A 101 -17.23 -6.13 -10.68
CA ILE A 101 -17.26 -6.22 -9.22
C ILE A 101 -18.47 -5.40 -8.70
N PRO A 102 -19.57 -6.06 -8.30
CA PRO A 102 -20.75 -5.37 -7.79
C PRO A 102 -20.43 -4.45 -6.61
N GLY A 103 -20.88 -3.19 -6.71
CA GLY A 103 -20.66 -2.17 -5.68
C GLY A 103 -19.27 -1.52 -5.70
N ALA A 104 -18.33 -2.01 -6.52
CA ALA A 104 -17.04 -1.37 -6.67
C ALA A 104 -17.09 -0.19 -7.63
N LYS A 105 -16.26 0.80 -7.35
CA LYS A 105 -16.07 1.99 -8.17
C LYS A 105 -14.62 2.10 -8.61
N VAL A 106 -14.40 2.75 -9.74
CA VAL A 106 -13.07 3.12 -10.22
C VAL A 106 -12.98 4.62 -10.37
N TYR A 107 -11.87 5.16 -9.89
CA TYR A 107 -11.52 6.56 -9.91
C TYR A 107 -10.30 6.75 -10.80
N LYS A 108 -10.40 7.56 -11.86
CA LYS A 108 -9.31 7.77 -12.82
C LYS A 108 -8.93 9.24 -12.85
N SER A 109 -7.65 9.55 -12.65
CA SER A 109 -7.15 10.92 -12.85
C SER A 109 -7.27 11.32 -14.31
N SER A 110 -7.61 12.59 -14.55
CA SER A 110 -7.66 13.16 -15.91
C SER A 110 -6.29 13.64 -16.40
N GLU A 111 -5.36 13.88 -15.47
CA GLU A 111 -4.06 14.52 -15.71
C GLU A 111 -2.89 13.55 -15.60
N LYS A 112 -3.06 12.45 -14.85
CA LYS A 112 -2.01 11.49 -14.53
C LYS A 112 -2.48 10.06 -14.78
N ASN A 113 -1.53 9.16 -15.01
CA ASN A 113 -1.79 7.73 -15.17
C ASN A 113 -2.06 7.07 -13.81
N ILE A 114 -3.10 7.50 -13.10
CA ILE A 114 -3.50 6.99 -11.79
C ILE A 114 -4.92 6.45 -11.87
N THR A 115 -5.10 5.18 -11.50
CA THR A 115 -6.40 4.52 -11.42
C THR A 115 -6.55 3.88 -10.04
N LEU A 116 -7.56 4.28 -9.27
CA LEU A 116 -7.84 3.74 -7.94
C LEU A 116 -9.17 2.99 -7.94
N TYR A 117 -9.15 1.75 -7.46
CA TYR A 117 -10.33 0.91 -7.33
C TYR A 117 -10.83 0.91 -5.89
N GLN A 118 -12.08 1.34 -5.71
CA GLN A 118 -12.78 1.25 -4.44
C GLN A 118 -13.40 -0.15 -4.31
N CYS A 119 -12.70 -1.08 -3.68
CA CYS A 119 -13.18 -2.45 -3.45
C CYS A 119 -12.38 -3.19 -2.39
N ASP A 120 -12.93 -4.32 -1.94
CA ASP A 120 -12.16 -5.30 -1.18
C ASP A 120 -11.01 -5.85 -2.04
N LEU A 121 -9.79 -5.77 -1.52
CA LEU A 121 -8.58 -6.28 -2.18
C LEU A 121 -8.74 -7.75 -2.62
N TYR A 122 -9.49 -8.59 -1.90
CA TYR A 122 -9.68 -9.99 -2.32
C TYR A 122 -10.64 -10.16 -3.47
N ASN A 123 -11.57 -9.21 -3.63
CA ASN A 123 -12.45 -9.15 -4.78
C ASN A 123 -11.70 -8.61 -6.01
N PHE A 124 -10.56 -7.92 -5.80
CA PHE A 124 -9.58 -7.56 -6.82
C PHE A 124 -8.67 -8.76 -7.16
N SER A 125 -9.27 -9.82 -7.69
CA SER A 125 -8.66 -11.13 -8.01
C SER A 125 -8.12 -11.92 -6.80
N SER A 126 -8.45 -13.21 -6.77
CA SER A 126 -9.00 -13.92 -5.60
C SER A 126 -8.02 -14.70 -4.70
N SER A 127 -6.86 -14.16 -4.34
CA SER A 127 -6.01 -14.86 -3.37
C SER A 127 -5.06 -13.95 -2.63
N ILE A 128 -5.45 -13.51 -1.42
CA ILE A 128 -4.64 -13.44 -0.17
C ILE A 128 -5.24 -12.41 0.79
N HIS A 129 -5.45 -12.83 2.05
CA HIS A 129 -6.06 -12.09 3.15
C HIS A 129 -5.12 -11.03 3.82
N GLY A 130 -5.39 -9.72 3.72
CA GLY A 130 -5.71 -8.80 4.85
C GLY A 130 -4.63 -8.18 5.71
N PRO A 131 -4.54 -6.83 5.84
CA PRO A 131 -3.47 -6.17 6.60
C PRO A 131 -3.92 -5.42 7.88
N PRO A 132 -2.97 -4.80 8.63
CA PRO A 132 -1.54 -5.14 8.70
C PRO A 132 -1.22 -5.93 9.98
N PHE A 133 -0.42 -6.98 9.84
CA PHE A 133 0.12 -7.80 10.93
C PHE A 133 1.64 -7.68 10.98
N LEU A 134 2.24 -8.10 12.10
CA LEU A 134 3.69 -8.30 12.15
C LEU A 134 4.07 -9.39 11.14
N VAL A 135 4.94 -9.06 10.18
CA VAL A 135 5.47 -10.00 9.18
C VAL A 135 6.97 -10.13 9.37
N PRO A 136 7.46 -11.17 10.08
CA PRO A 136 8.90 -11.43 10.20
C PRO A 136 9.53 -11.82 8.85
N ASP A 137 10.84 -11.63 8.70
CA ASP A 137 11.57 -12.00 7.47
C ASP A 137 11.37 -13.48 7.07
N GLU A 138 11.30 -14.38 8.06
CA GLU A 138 11.01 -15.82 7.83
C GLU A 138 9.68 -16.03 7.08
N GLN A 139 8.66 -15.20 7.36
CA GLN A 139 7.36 -15.29 6.70
C GLN A 139 7.42 -14.77 5.26
N VAL A 140 8.22 -13.72 5.00
CA VAL A 140 8.47 -13.25 3.62
C VAL A 140 9.12 -14.37 2.80
N HIS A 141 10.14 -15.04 3.36
CA HIS A 141 10.77 -16.21 2.75
C HIS A 141 9.82 -17.39 2.59
N SER A 142 8.95 -17.66 3.56
CA SER A 142 7.97 -18.73 3.46
C SER A 142 6.93 -18.48 2.36
N LEU A 143 6.50 -17.24 2.15
CA LEU A 143 5.46 -16.89 1.18
C LEU A 143 6.02 -16.79 -0.24
N PHE A 144 7.21 -16.20 -0.41
CA PHE A 144 7.75 -15.87 -1.74
C PHE A 144 9.01 -16.65 -2.11
N GLY A 145 9.74 -17.19 -1.13
CA GLY A 145 11.08 -17.75 -1.33
C GLY A 145 11.15 -19.01 -2.18
N SER A 146 10.03 -19.72 -2.41
CA SER A 146 10.00 -20.83 -3.38
C SER A 146 10.19 -20.34 -4.81
N SER A 147 9.49 -19.26 -5.18
CA SER A 147 9.34 -18.79 -6.55
C SER A 147 10.14 -17.51 -6.86
N CYS A 148 10.57 -16.80 -5.82
CA CYS A 148 11.22 -15.50 -5.92
C CYS A 148 12.58 -15.46 -5.22
N ASN A 149 13.48 -14.62 -5.72
CA ASN A 149 14.61 -14.10 -4.99
C ASN A 149 14.14 -12.96 -4.08
N ILE A 150 14.65 -12.90 -2.86
CA ILE A 150 14.30 -11.88 -1.86
C ILE A 150 15.62 -11.23 -1.42
N GLU A 151 15.78 -9.94 -1.70
CA GLU A 151 16.95 -9.14 -1.32
C GLU A 151 16.50 -8.09 -0.28
N LEU A 152 17.12 -8.09 0.91
CA LEU A 152 16.95 -6.99 1.86
C LEU A 152 17.71 -5.77 1.33
N LEU A 153 16.98 -4.72 0.94
CA LEU A 153 17.57 -3.47 0.45
C LEU A 153 18.03 -2.57 1.58
N GLN A 154 17.22 -2.48 2.64
CA GLN A 154 17.45 -1.55 3.73
C GLN A 154 16.73 -2.02 5.01
N SER A 155 17.34 -1.78 6.16
CA SER A 155 16.78 -2.00 7.51
C SER A 155 17.06 -0.75 8.34
N VAL A 156 16.03 -0.12 8.90
CA VAL A 156 16.16 1.12 9.69
C VAL A 156 15.45 1.02 11.04
N ASP A 157 15.98 1.69 12.06
CA ASP A 157 15.23 1.95 13.29
C ASP A 157 14.15 3.00 12.97
N ALA A 158 12.90 2.56 13.04
CA ALA A 158 11.72 3.35 12.74
C ALA A 158 11.00 3.80 14.03
N LEU A 159 11.57 3.55 15.21
CA LEU A 159 10.94 3.90 16.48
C LEU A 159 10.88 5.43 16.65
N THR A 160 9.67 5.94 16.84
CA THR A 160 9.38 7.36 17.11
C THR A 160 8.58 7.46 18.41
N ASP A 161 8.47 8.66 18.97
CA ASP A 161 7.66 8.89 20.19
C ASP A 161 6.19 8.50 20.01
N ARG A 162 5.69 8.65 18.78
CA ARG A 162 4.37 8.17 18.40
C ARG A 162 4.23 6.66 18.61
N TYR A 163 5.21 5.89 18.18
CA TYR A 163 5.22 4.42 18.34
C TYR A 163 5.48 3.98 19.78
N ARG A 164 6.25 4.76 20.54
CA ARG A 164 6.35 4.59 22.01
C ARG A 164 4.99 4.75 22.69
N GLY A 165 4.14 5.65 22.18
CA GLY A 165 2.75 5.79 22.60
C GLY A 165 1.88 4.54 22.36
N TRP A 166 2.32 3.62 21.49
CA TRP A 166 1.68 2.31 21.27
C TRP A 166 2.24 1.21 22.18
N GLY A 167 3.14 1.55 23.10
CA GLY A 167 3.81 0.61 23.99
C GLY A 167 4.99 -0.13 23.36
N LEU A 168 5.50 0.33 22.21
CA LEU A 168 6.66 -0.26 21.55
C LEU A 168 7.97 0.29 22.16
N ASP A 169 8.89 -0.60 22.48
CA ASP A 169 10.25 -0.29 22.94
C ASP A 169 11.28 -0.32 21.81
N SER A 170 10.92 -0.93 20.69
CA SER A 170 11.72 -1.07 19.47
C SER A 170 10.80 -1.18 18.25
N LEU A 171 11.24 -0.66 17.11
CA LEU A 171 10.57 -0.84 15.83
C LEU A 171 11.61 -0.77 14.71
N THR A 172 11.73 -1.84 13.94
CA THR A 172 12.61 -1.87 12.76
C THR A 172 11.76 -1.98 11.50
N GLU A 173 12.06 -1.15 10.52
CA GLU A 173 11.44 -1.19 9.21
C GLU A 173 12.41 -1.78 8.17
N ASN A 174 12.00 -2.87 7.52
CA ASN A 174 12.77 -3.58 6.51
C ASN A 174 12.13 -3.40 5.14
N VAL A 175 12.94 -3.05 4.14
CA VAL A 175 12.53 -3.03 2.73
C VAL A 175 13.20 -4.17 1.98
N HIS A 176 12.37 -4.99 1.34
CA HIS A 176 12.81 -6.11 0.53
C HIS A 176 12.46 -5.87 -0.94
N LEU A 177 13.40 -6.20 -1.84
CA LEU A 177 13.15 -6.35 -3.26
C LEU A 177 12.90 -7.82 -3.58
N VAL A 178 11.72 -8.11 -4.12
CA VAL A 178 11.31 -9.45 -4.49
C VAL A 178 11.27 -9.55 -6.03
N THR A 179 12.02 -10.50 -6.59
CA THR A 179 12.11 -10.73 -8.04
C THR A 179 11.86 -12.20 -8.37
N LEU A 180 11.33 -12.52 -9.56
CA LEU A 180 11.13 -13.92 -9.96
C LEU A 180 12.48 -14.64 -10.10
N LYS A 181 12.53 -15.91 -9.71
CA LYS A 181 13.66 -16.77 -10.07
C LYS A 181 13.65 -17.03 -11.58
N ALA A 182 14.84 -17.05 -12.18
CA ALA A 182 15.04 -17.44 -13.57
C ALA A 182 14.87 -18.95 -13.76
#